data_AF-A0AAE6JGN1-F1
#
_entry.id   AF-A0AAE6JGN1-F1
#
_cell.length_a   1.000
_cell.length_b   1.000
_cell.length_c   1.000
_cell.angle_alpha   90.00
_cell.angle_beta   90.00
_cell.angle_gamma   90.00
#
_symmetry.space_group_name_H-M   'P 1'
#
loop_
_entity.id
_entity.type
_entity.pdbx_description
1 polymer ?
#
loop_
_entity_poly.entity_id
_entity_poly.type
_entity_poly.pdbx_seq_one_letter_code
_entity_poly.pdbx_strand_id
1 'polypeptide(L)'
;MKPFFIAIAKNLTLLIVPDSDAHADGHPVLTYTYSIYRRGKSTVAKLNQPDKLLQANKKNNPDYLGYIAFEQPGKVFSYVADGENELSPDEVLDVIEEINHFRDTPQLWTI
;
A
#
# COMPACT_ATOMS: atom_id res chain seq x y z
N MET A 1 -8.76 -5.66 -3.85
CA MET A 1 -7.51 -6.11 -4.50
C MET A 1 -6.77 -7.05 -3.55
N LYS A 2 -5.93 -7.96 -4.07
CA LYS A 2 -5.01 -8.74 -3.23
C LYS A 2 -3.73 -7.95 -2.96
N PRO A 3 -3.00 -8.24 -1.87
CA PRO A 3 -1.65 -7.70 -1.66
C PRO A 3 -0.69 -8.17 -2.75
N PHE A 4 0.25 -7.31 -3.11
CA PHE A 4 1.25 -7.58 -4.14
C PHE A 4 2.61 -7.01 -3.76
N PHE A 5 3.67 -7.57 -4.35
CA PHE A 5 5.02 -7.06 -4.18
C PHE A 5 5.38 -6.15 -5.34
N ILE A 6 6.07 -5.06 -5.03
CA ILE A 6 6.70 -4.18 -6.02
C ILE A 6 8.20 -4.11 -5.75
N ALA A 7 8.98 -3.91 -6.80
CA ALA A 7 10.41 -3.71 -6.70
C ALA A 7 10.73 -2.31 -7.22
N ILE A 8 11.33 -1.48 -6.38
CA ILE A 8 11.68 -0.10 -6.74
C ILE A 8 13.18 0.03 -7.03
N ALA A 9 13.56 1.13 -7.68
CA ALA A 9 14.90 1.34 -8.27
C ALA A 9 16.12 1.06 -7.36
N LYS A 10 15.97 1.10 -6.03
CA LYS A 10 17.05 0.78 -5.07
C LYS A 10 17.18 -0.71 -4.71
N ASN A 11 16.63 -1.61 -5.53
CA ASN A 11 16.58 -3.05 -5.25
C ASN A 11 15.83 -3.36 -3.93
N LEU A 12 14.98 -2.43 -3.51
CA LEU A 12 14.13 -2.55 -2.35
C LEU A 12 12.83 -3.21 -2.80
N THR A 13 12.51 -4.37 -2.25
CA THR A 13 11.20 -4.98 -2.47
C THR A 13 10.25 -4.56 -1.37
N LEU A 14 9.09 -4.06 -1.76
CA LEU A 14 8.03 -3.62 -0.86
C LEU A 14 6.79 -4.50 -1.06
N LEU A 15 6.06 -4.71 0.03
CA LEU A 15 4.76 -5.34 0.05
C LEU A 15 3.70 -4.24 0.15
N ILE A 16 2.83 -4.19 -0.84
CA ILE A 16 1.69 -3.28 -0.89
C ILE A 16 0.44 -4.08 -0.50
N VAL A 17 -0.22 -3.64 0.58
CA VAL A 17 -1.49 -4.19 1.03
C VAL A 17 -2.57 -3.15 0.74
N PRO A 18 -3.34 -3.32 -0.35
CA PRO A 18 -4.44 -2.43 -0.65
C PRO A 18 -5.59 -2.69 0.32
N ASP A 19 -6.09 -1.61 0.89
CA ASP A 19 -7.24 -1.53 1.77
C ASP A 19 -8.23 -0.57 1.09
N SER A 20 -9.49 -1.00 1.01
CA SER A 20 -10.53 -0.27 0.30
C SER A 20 -11.55 0.19 1.32
N ASP A 21 -11.48 1.46 1.69
CA ASP A 21 -12.43 2.04 2.62
C ASP A 21 -13.46 2.85 1.82
N ALA A 22 -14.65 2.26 1.65
CA ALA A 22 -15.76 2.90 0.98
C ALA A 22 -16.63 3.61 2.04
N HIS A 23 -16.29 4.84 2.38
CA HIS A 23 -17.19 5.70 3.15
C HIS A 23 -18.40 6.09 2.29
N ALA A 24 -19.55 5.50 2.57
CA ALA A 24 -20.82 5.76 1.87
C ALA A 24 -21.69 6.79 2.61
N ASP A 25 -21.08 7.83 3.19
CA ASP A 25 -21.83 8.88 3.91
C ASP A 25 -22.06 10.10 3.00
N GLY A 26 -23.16 10.08 2.24
CA GLY A 26 -23.71 11.21 1.49
C GLY A 26 -22.97 11.68 0.23
N HIS A 27 -21.65 11.49 0.15
CA HIS A 27 -20.83 11.76 -1.03
C HIS A 27 -19.91 10.55 -1.27
N PRO A 28 -20.03 9.81 -2.39
CA PRO A 28 -19.19 8.65 -2.65
C PRO A 28 -17.77 9.11 -3.01
N VAL A 29 -16.94 9.36 -1.98
CA VAL A 29 -15.49 9.51 -2.12
C VAL A 29 -14.91 8.12 -1.95
N LEU A 30 -14.30 7.59 -3.00
CA LEU A 30 -13.60 6.32 -2.93
C LEU A 30 -12.17 6.59 -2.47
N THR A 31 -11.90 6.25 -1.22
CA THR A 31 -10.55 6.35 -0.64
C THR A 31 -9.92 4.98 -0.62
N TYR A 32 -8.84 4.84 -1.39
CA TYR A 32 -8.05 3.62 -1.45
C TYR A 32 -6.79 3.83 -0.64
N THR A 33 -6.55 3.00 0.36
CA THR A 33 -5.36 3.10 1.21
C THR A 33 -4.42 1.95 0.92
N TYR A 34 -3.19 2.23 0.53
CA TYR A 34 -2.17 1.24 0.23
C TYR A 34 -1.16 1.23 1.37
N SER A 35 -1.27 0.25 2.25
CA SER A 35 -0.30 0.08 3.35
C SER A 35 0.99 -0.50 2.80
N ILE A 36 2.13 0.13 3.10
CA ILE A 36 3.44 -0.23 2.58
C ILE A 36 4.26 -0.89 3.68
N TYR A 37 4.76 -2.08 3.38
CA TYR A 37 5.65 -2.82 4.24
C TYR A 37 6.95 -3.15 3.51
N ARG A 38 8.05 -3.16 4.23
CA ARG A 38 9.31 -3.69 3.74
C ARG A 38 9.20 -5.22 3.56
N ARG A 39 9.81 -5.76 2.51
CA ARG A 39 9.94 -7.22 2.39
C ARG A 39 10.88 -7.73 3.50
N GLY A 40 10.28 -8.41 4.46
CA GLY A 40 10.94 -9.10 5.56
C GLY A 40 10.40 -10.52 5.68
N LYS A 41 11.10 -11.39 6.42
CA LYS A 41 10.64 -12.77 6.63
C LYS A 41 9.25 -12.84 7.28
N SER A 42 8.94 -11.88 8.16
CA SER A 42 7.67 -11.76 8.85
C SER A 42 6.53 -11.33 7.94
N THR A 43 6.76 -10.36 7.05
CA THR A 43 5.73 -9.85 6.12
C THR A 43 5.38 -10.87 5.04
N VAL A 44 6.37 -11.65 4.55
CA VAL A 44 6.12 -12.75 3.61
C VAL A 44 5.28 -13.86 4.24
N ALA A 45 5.54 -14.23 5.49
CA ALA A 45 4.72 -15.23 6.20
C ALA A 45 3.27 -14.78 6.39
N LYS A 46 3.06 -13.48 6.59
CA LYS A 46 1.73 -12.86 6.76
C LYS A 46 1.04 -12.52 5.43
N LEU A 47 1.68 -12.70 4.28
CA LEU A 47 1.08 -12.46 2.96
C LEU A 47 -0.17 -13.32 2.71
N ASN A 48 -0.15 -14.56 3.21
CA ASN A 48 -1.28 -15.49 3.13
C ASN A 48 -2.44 -15.11 4.06
N GLN A 49 -2.24 -14.11 4.94
CA GLN A 49 -3.22 -13.60 5.89
C GLN A 49 -3.18 -12.06 5.92
N PRO A 50 -3.54 -11.39 4.81
CA PRO A 50 -3.43 -9.93 4.72
C PRO A 50 -4.32 -9.20 5.71
N ASP A 51 -5.44 -9.83 6.07
CA ASP A 51 -6.32 -9.38 7.13
C ASP A 51 -5.59 -9.26 8.48
N LYS A 52 -4.63 -10.16 8.78
CA LYS A 52 -3.76 -10.02 9.94
C LYS A 52 -2.76 -8.86 9.82
N LEU A 53 -2.33 -8.47 8.62
CA LEU A 53 -1.48 -7.28 8.46
C LEU A 53 -2.29 -6.00 8.68
N LEU A 54 -3.55 -5.99 8.26
CA LEU A 54 -4.47 -4.87 8.49
C LEU A 54 -4.90 -4.77 9.97
N GLN A 55 -5.19 -5.91 10.62
CA GLN A 55 -5.56 -5.98 12.03
C GLN A 55 -4.37 -5.87 13.01
N ALA A 56 -3.20 -6.40 12.66
CA ALA A 56 -2.04 -6.31 13.53
C ALA A 56 -1.56 -4.87 13.54
N ASN A 57 -1.87 -4.13 14.62
CA ASN A 57 -1.38 -2.78 14.94
C ASN A 57 -0.21 -2.38 14.04
N LYS A 58 -0.50 -1.67 12.94
CA LYS A 58 0.48 -1.36 11.88
C LYS A 58 1.73 -0.71 12.50
N LYS A 59 1.50 0.15 13.51
CA LYS A 59 2.50 0.78 14.39
C LYS A 59 3.46 -0.13 15.16
N ASN A 60 3.13 -1.40 15.39
CA ASN A 60 3.99 -2.34 16.11
C ASN A 60 4.74 -3.30 15.16
N ASN A 61 4.63 -3.08 13.84
CA ASN A 61 5.41 -3.84 12.87
C ASN A 61 6.63 -3.00 12.46
N PRO A 62 7.86 -3.44 12.77
CA PRO A 62 9.08 -2.71 12.40
C PRO A 62 9.30 -2.68 10.87
N ASP A 63 8.63 -3.56 10.13
CA ASP A 63 8.62 -3.57 8.67
C ASP A 63 7.61 -2.57 8.07
N TYR A 64 6.79 -1.88 8.86
CA TYR A 64 5.81 -0.92 8.34
C TYR A 64 6.47 0.43 8.04
N LEU A 65 6.29 0.92 6.80
CA LEU A 65 6.89 2.17 6.34
C LEU A 65 5.87 3.33 6.32
N GLY A 66 4.59 2.99 6.22
CA GLY A 66 3.51 3.97 6.13
C GLY A 66 2.43 3.50 5.16
N TYR A 67 1.63 4.45 4.68
CA TYR A 67 0.57 4.18 3.73
C TYR A 67 0.40 5.30 2.71
N ILE A 68 -0.09 4.95 1.53
CA ILE A 68 -0.52 5.90 0.51
C ILE A 68 -2.04 5.92 0.47
N ALA A 69 -2.65 7.06 0.74
CA ALA A 69 -4.05 7.29 0.47
C ALA A 69 -4.24 7.80 -0.96
N PHE A 70 -5.22 7.27 -1.66
CA PHE A 70 -5.64 7.73 -2.97
C PHE A 70 -7.14 8.02 -2.97
N GLU A 71 -7.48 9.28 -3.22
CA GLU A 71 -8.86 9.75 -3.16
C GLU A 71 -9.39 10.03 -4.57
N GLN A 72 -10.54 9.45 -4.93
CA GLN A 72 -11.27 9.75 -6.17
C GLN A 72 -12.56 10.54 -5.89
N PRO A 73 -12.91 11.54 -6.73
CA PRO A 73 -12.42 11.78 -8.11
C PRO A 73 -11.14 12.63 -8.23
N GLY A 74 -10.58 13.14 -7.13
CA GLY A 74 -9.43 14.05 -7.15
C GLY A 74 -8.13 13.44 -7.72
N LYS A 75 -8.01 12.10 -7.75
CA LYS A 75 -6.80 11.35 -8.12
C LYS A 75 -5.56 11.84 -7.34
N VAL A 76 -5.78 12.24 -6.09
CA VAL A 76 -4.72 12.75 -5.22
C VAL A 76 -4.08 11.55 -4.53
N PHE A 77 -2.78 11.38 -4.72
CA PHE A 77 -1.97 10.46 -3.93
C PHE A 77 -1.37 11.23 -2.75
N SER A 78 -1.59 10.73 -1.54
CA SER A 78 -1.01 11.29 -0.32
C SER A 78 -0.28 10.19 0.42
N TYR A 79 1.04 10.35 0.54
CA TYR A 79 1.86 9.44 1.33
C TYR A 79 1.92 9.92 2.79
N VAL A 80 1.64 9.01 3.71
CA VAL A 80 1.72 9.24 5.14
C VAL A 80 2.73 8.26 5.72
N ALA A 81 3.87 8.78 6.15
CA ALA A 81 4.89 8.02 6.87
C ALA A 81 4.44 7.82 8.33
N ASP A 82 3.64 6.77 8.57
CA ASP A 82 3.21 6.35 9.91
C ASP A 82 4.08 5.19 10.47
N GLY A 83 5.16 4.83 9.76
CA GLY A 83 6.12 3.81 10.16
C GLY A 83 7.33 4.35 10.93
N GLU A 84 8.14 3.46 11.49
CA GLU A 84 9.44 3.83 12.11
C GLU A 84 10.49 4.26 11.06
N ASN A 85 10.34 3.79 9.82
CA ASN A 85 11.21 4.14 8.70
C ASN A 85 10.37 4.76 7.59
N GLU A 86 10.71 5.98 7.18
CA GLU A 86 10.04 6.67 6.07
C GLU A 86 10.70 6.36 4.72
N LEU A 87 9.88 6.28 3.67
CA LEU A 87 10.34 6.27 2.29
C LEU A 87 10.80 7.68 1.89
N SER A 88 11.91 7.75 1.17
CA SER A 88 12.35 8.99 0.53
C SER A 88 11.35 9.44 -0.55
N PRO A 89 11.26 10.73 -0.87
CA PRO A 89 10.33 11.23 -1.90
C PRO A 89 10.48 10.54 -3.25
N ASP A 90 11.71 10.23 -3.70
CA ASP A 90 11.95 9.44 -4.91
C ASP A 90 11.35 8.03 -4.83
N GLU A 91 11.46 7.37 -3.67
CA GLU A 91 10.93 6.02 -3.48
C GLU A 91 9.39 6.05 -3.45
N VAL A 92 8.80 7.09 -2.85
CA VAL A 92 7.36 7.29 -2.84
C VAL A 92 6.82 7.46 -4.26
N LEU A 93 7.53 8.21 -5.12
CA LEU A 93 7.16 8.36 -6.52
C LEU A 93 7.17 7.02 -7.26
N ASP A 94 8.25 6.25 -7.13
CA ASP A 94 8.39 4.91 -7.70
C ASP A 94 7.22 4.00 -7.26
N VAL A 95 6.87 4.02 -5.97
CA VAL A 95 5.74 3.25 -5.42
C VAL A 95 4.40 3.71 -6.00
N ILE A 96 4.16 5.02 -6.10
CA ILE A 96 2.93 5.56 -6.67
C ILE A 96 2.80 5.16 -8.14
N GLU A 97 3.88 5.23 -8.91
CA GLU A 97 3.90 4.82 -10.31
C GLU A 97 3.55 3.33 -10.47
N GLU A 98 4.17 2.46 -9.66
CA GLU A 98 3.88 1.01 -9.67
C GLU A 98 2.42 0.72 -9.26
N ILE A 99 1.90 1.39 -8.21
CA ILE A 99 0.50 1.25 -7.80
C ILE A 99 -0.42 1.72 -8.92
N ASN A 100 -0.12 2.85 -9.55
CA ASN A 100 -0.93 3.39 -10.62
C ASN A 100 -0.93 2.47 -11.85
N HIS A 101 0.23 1.92 -12.22
CA HIS A 101 0.36 0.93 -13.27
C HIS A 101 -0.44 -0.34 -12.98
N PHE A 102 -0.37 -0.84 -11.74
CA PHE A 102 -1.15 -2.01 -11.29
C PHE A 102 -2.65 -1.73 -11.31
N ARG A 103 -3.08 -0.52 -10.93
CA ARG A 103 -4.48 -0.09 -11.00
C ARG A 103 -4.98 0.05 -12.44
N ASP A 104 -4.17 0.58 -13.34
CA ASP A 104 -4.52 0.73 -14.76
C ASP A 104 -4.58 -0.64 -15.47
N THR A 105 -3.95 -1.65 -14.87
CA THR A 105 -3.91 -3.03 -15.39
C THR A 105 -4.77 -4.00 -14.56
N PRO A 106 -6.11 -4.00 -14.73
CA PRO A 106 -7.02 -4.86 -13.97
C PRO A 106 -6.76 -6.36 -14.14
N GLN A 107 -6.07 -6.75 -15.22
CA GLN A 107 -5.65 -8.14 -15.45
C GLN A 107 -4.73 -8.67 -14.35
N LEU A 108 -3.95 -7.79 -13.70
CA LEU A 108 -3.05 -8.16 -12.60
C LEU A 108 -3.79 -8.38 -11.28
N TRP A 109 -5.06 -7.99 -11.17
CA TRP A 109 -5.80 -8.07 -9.91
C TRP A 109 -6.26 -9.50 -9.58
N THR A 110 -6.24 -10.41 -10.55
CA THR A 110 -6.90 -11.73 -10.48
C THR A 110 -5.96 -12.87 -10.07
N ILE A 111 -4.64 -12.67 -10.11
CA ILE A 111 -3.67 -13.76 -9.87
C ILE A 111 -3.55 -14.09 -8.37
#